data_AF-A0A6N9UKM9-F1
#
_entry.id   AF-A0A6N9UKM9-F1
#
_cell.length_a   1.000
_cell.length_b   1.000
_cell.length_c   1.000
_cell.angle_alpha   90.00
_cell.angle_beta   90.00
_cell.angle_gamma   90.00
#
_symmetry.space_group_name_H-M   'P 1'
#
loop_
_entity.id
_entity.type
_entity.pdbx_description
1 polymer ?
#
loop_
_entity_poly.entity_id
_entity_poly.type
_entity_poly.pdbx_seq_one_letter_code
_entity_poly.pdbx_strand_id
1 'polypeptide(L)'
;MTWTLPEPMLTTPVASPALPPGAAAEPKWDGYRAQLARYADGRVLLRSRQGTDMTAAFPEIAGAALAQLLADTGRDGELVVWEGERLAFERLQRMARRRGAGALKAARTWPAHLVVFDVLCRQDLLHRPEGTRHPGRSHHSDERDLLHRRQTRRPVQPARSAPSPSGATTSRAP
;
A
#
# COMPACT_ATOMS: atom_id res chain seq x y z
N MET A 1 17.16 -6.50 -19.81
CA MET A 1 15.97 -6.33 -20.68
C MET A 1 15.20 -5.11 -20.18
N THR A 2 14.80 -4.20 -21.05
CA THR A 2 14.05 -3.00 -20.65
C THR A 2 12.55 -3.31 -20.74
N TRP A 3 11.89 -3.48 -19.60
CA TRP A 3 10.44 -3.65 -19.53
C TRP A 3 9.76 -2.35 -19.10
N THR A 4 8.50 -2.18 -19.48
CA THR A 4 7.70 -1.00 -19.12
C THR A 4 6.43 -1.42 -18.38
N LEU A 5 5.91 -0.52 -17.54
CA LEU A 5 4.64 -0.76 -16.85
C LEU A 5 3.49 -0.76 -17.87
N PRO A 6 2.64 -1.80 -17.90
CA PRO A 6 1.50 -1.89 -18.82
C PRO A 6 0.41 -0.88 -18.46
N GLU A 7 -0.50 -0.63 -19.41
CA GLU A 7 -1.74 0.08 -19.12
C GLU A 7 -2.58 -0.68 -18.08
N PRO A 8 -3.22 0.00 -17.11
CA PRO A 8 -4.00 -0.67 -16.07
C PRO A 8 -5.21 -1.43 -16.63
N MET A 9 -5.47 -2.65 -16.13
CA MET A 9 -6.71 -3.37 -16.41
C MET A 9 -7.91 -2.69 -15.75
N LEU A 10 -9.02 -2.49 -16.46
CA LEU A 10 -10.19 -1.75 -15.94
C LEU A 10 -11.26 -2.66 -15.35
N THR A 11 -12.05 -2.10 -14.42
CA THR A 11 -13.20 -2.77 -13.80
C THR A 11 -14.49 -2.37 -14.50
N THR A 12 -15.39 -3.33 -14.68
CA THR A 12 -16.75 -3.09 -15.19
C THR A 12 -17.74 -3.13 -14.02
N PRO A 13 -18.66 -2.16 -13.88
CA PRO A 13 -19.69 -2.21 -12.85
C PRO A 13 -20.66 -3.38 -13.09
N VAL A 14 -21.08 -4.02 -12.01
CA VAL A 14 -22.06 -5.12 -12.01
C VAL A 14 -23.20 -4.80 -11.05
N ALA A 15 -24.41 -5.24 -11.38
CA ALA A 15 -25.62 -4.96 -10.60
C ALA A 15 -25.77 -5.87 -9.37
N SER A 16 -25.06 -7.01 -9.34
CA SER A 16 -25.15 -8.00 -8.28
C SER A 16 -23.76 -8.25 -7.66
N PRO A 17 -23.65 -8.36 -6.33
CA PRO A 17 -22.41 -8.74 -5.67
C PRO A 17 -22.13 -10.26 -5.74
N ALA A 18 -23.02 -11.05 -6.36
CA ALA A 18 -22.84 -12.49 -6.49
C ALA A 18 -21.61 -12.81 -7.35
N LEU A 19 -20.68 -13.57 -6.78
CA LEU A 19 -19.46 -13.99 -7.45
C LEU A 19 -19.70 -15.26 -8.28
N PRO A 20 -19.25 -15.31 -9.54
CA PRO A 20 -19.21 -16.56 -10.30
C PRO A 20 -18.35 -17.62 -9.58
N PRO A 21 -18.62 -18.93 -9.77
CA PRO A 21 -17.77 -19.99 -9.25
C PRO A 21 -16.30 -19.80 -9.64
N GLY A 22 -15.40 -19.89 -8.66
CA GLY A 22 -13.96 -19.69 -8.86
C GLY A 22 -13.47 -18.24 -8.85
N ALA A 23 -14.36 -17.26 -8.70
CA ALA A 23 -13.97 -15.87 -8.48
C ALA A 23 -13.59 -15.61 -7.02
N ALA A 24 -12.65 -14.68 -6.82
CA ALA A 24 -12.32 -14.12 -5.51
C ALA A 24 -12.79 -12.67 -5.44
N ALA A 25 -13.14 -12.20 -4.24
CA ALA A 25 -13.42 -10.80 -3.98
C ALA A 25 -12.30 -10.19 -3.14
N GLU A 26 -12.03 -8.92 -3.43
CA GLU A 26 -11.11 -8.09 -2.65
C GLU A 26 -11.82 -6.79 -2.26
N PRO A 27 -11.51 -6.20 -1.09
CA PRO A 27 -12.06 -4.91 -0.72
C PRO A 27 -11.70 -3.85 -1.76
N LYS A 28 -12.69 -3.06 -2.17
CA LYS A 28 -12.42 -1.86 -2.95
C LYS A 28 -11.88 -0.79 -2.01
N TRP A 29 -10.58 -0.57 -2.06
CA TRP A 29 -9.92 0.54 -1.38
C TRP A 29 -10.30 1.88 -2.01
N ASP A 30 -10.39 2.94 -1.20
CA ASP A 30 -10.66 4.31 -1.65
C ASP A 30 -9.38 5.14 -1.60
N GLY A 31 -8.69 5.20 -2.74
CA GLY A 31 -7.37 5.80 -2.86
C GLY A 31 -7.01 6.18 -4.29
N TYR A 32 -5.73 6.13 -4.59
CA TYR A 32 -5.24 6.23 -5.96
C TYR A 32 -4.70 4.88 -6.41
N ARG A 33 -5.32 4.31 -7.44
CA ARG A 33 -4.67 3.22 -8.15
C ARG A 33 -3.29 3.65 -8.63
N ALA A 34 -2.29 2.88 -8.24
CA ALA A 34 -0.90 3.17 -8.49
C ALA A 34 -0.13 1.89 -8.82
N GLN A 35 0.69 1.98 -9.86
CA GLN A 35 1.64 0.96 -10.23
C GLN A 35 3.03 1.33 -9.70
N LEU A 36 3.70 0.39 -9.06
CA LEU A 36 5.04 0.55 -8.50
C LEU A 36 6.01 -0.35 -9.25
N ALA A 37 7.05 0.24 -9.83
CA ALA A 37 8.16 -0.47 -10.46
C ALA A 37 9.47 -0.22 -9.72
N ARG A 38 10.25 -1.28 -9.47
CA ARG A 38 11.66 -1.22 -9.12
C ARG A 38 12.46 -1.82 -10.28
N TYR A 39 13.33 -1.03 -10.89
CA TYR A 39 14.16 -1.43 -12.02
C TYR A 39 15.53 -1.95 -11.56
N ALA A 40 16.22 -2.70 -12.43
CA ALA A 40 17.57 -3.21 -12.16
C ALA A 40 18.63 -2.12 -11.90
N ASP A 41 18.47 -0.94 -12.49
CA ASP A 41 19.37 0.21 -12.30
C ASP A 41 19.17 0.93 -10.94
N GLY A 42 18.26 0.42 -10.10
CA GLY A 42 17.91 1.02 -8.82
C GLY A 42 16.88 2.15 -8.91
N ARG A 43 16.37 2.47 -10.10
CA ARG A 43 15.28 3.43 -10.25
C ARG A 43 13.97 2.86 -9.72
N VAL A 44 13.17 3.72 -9.10
CA VAL A 44 11.80 3.41 -8.69
C VAL A 44 10.84 4.37 -9.38
N LEU A 45 9.71 3.84 -9.83
CA LEU A 45 8.61 4.61 -10.40
C LEU A 45 7.31 4.23 -9.71
N LEU A 46 6.64 5.21 -9.12
CA LEU A 46 5.26 5.12 -8.67
C LEU A 46 4.38 5.92 -9.64
N ARG A 47 3.55 5.22 -10.42
CA ARG A 47 2.76 5.80 -11.50
C ARG A 47 1.26 5.69 -11.20
N SER A 48 0.50 6.77 -11.34
CA SER A 48 -0.95 6.73 -11.21
C SER A 48 -1.60 5.96 -12.36
N ARG A 49 -2.89 5.65 -12.23
CA ARG A 49 -3.70 5.11 -13.33
C ARG A 49 -3.61 5.93 -14.62
N GLN A 50 -3.51 7.26 -14.53
CA GLN A 50 -3.43 8.16 -15.69
C GLN A 50 -2.00 8.38 -16.19
N GLY A 51 -1.03 7.61 -15.70
CA GLY A 51 0.37 7.72 -16.12
C GLY A 51 1.18 8.79 -15.39
N THR A 52 0.60 9.51 -14.43
CA THR A 52 1.31 10.56 -13.67
C THR A 52 2.38 9.95 -12.76
N ASP A 53 3.61 10.44 -12.84
CA ASP A 53 4.67 10.10 -11.89
C ASP A 53 4.41 10.77 -10.53
N MET A 54 4.17 9.94 -9.52
CA MET A 54 3.90 10.33 -8.14
C MET A 54 5.08 10.05 -7.20
N THR A 55 6.21 9.55 -7.71
CA THR A 55 7.36 9.07 -6.91
C THR A 55 7.86 10.16 -5.95
N ALA A 56 8.03 11.39 -6.44
CA ALA A 56 8.51 12.50 -5.64
C ALA A 56 7.51 13.00 -4.58
N ALA A 57 6.23 12.61 -4.68
CA ALA A 57 5.19 12.94 -3.71
C ALA A 57 5.15 11.95 -2.54
N PHE A 58 5.57 10.70 -2.78
CA PHE A 58 5.51 9.59 -1.83
C PHE A 58 6.88 8.93 -1.64
N PRO A 59 7.88 9.68 -1.11
CA PRO A 59 9.24 9.18 -0.93
C PRO A 59 9.33 7.95 -0.01
N GLU A 60 8.39 7.77 0.92
CA GLU A 60 8.28 6.59 1.78
C GLU A 60 7.95 5.32 0.99
N ILE A 61 7.12 5.42 -0.04
CA ILE A 61 6.79 4.28 -0.92
C ILE A 61 8.00 3.93 -1.77
N ALA A 62 8.69 4.93 -2.32
CA ALA A 62 9.91 4.71 -3.09
C ALA A 62 11.01 4.08 -2.24
N GLY A 63 11.22 4.58 -1.01
CA GLY A 63 12.17 4.01 -0.06
C GLY A 63 11.82 2.57 0.33
N ALA A 64 10.54 2.28 0.61
CA ALA A 64 10.09 0.93 0.90
C ALA A 64 10.32 -0.02 -0.28
N ALA A 65 10.08 0.43 -1.52
CA ALA A 65 10.33 -0.36 -2.72
C ALA A 65 11.81 -0.74 -2.84
N LEU A 66 12.71 0.23 -2.67
CA LEU A 66 14.16 -0.01 -2.71
C LEU A 66 14.62 -1.02 -1.65
N ALA A 67 14.03 -0.95 -0.45
CA ALA A 67 14.42 -1.78 0.68
C ALA A 67 13.83 -3.20 0.63
N GLN A 68 12.65 -3.39 0.03
CA GLN A 68 11.85 -4.61 0.21
C GLN A 68 11.58 -5.39 -1.08
N LEU A 69 11.56 -4.73 -2.24
CA LEU A 69 11.27 -5.41 -3.51
C LEU A 69 12.57 -5.88 -4.15
N LEU A 70 12.51 -6.95 -4.94
CA LEU A 70 13.62 -7.37 -5.79
C LEU A 70 13.77 -6.43 -7.00
N ALA A 71 14.96 -6.42 -7.60
CA ALA A 71 15.20 -5.71 -8.85
C ALA A 71 14.31 -6.28 -9.97
N ASP A 72 13.93 -5.42 -10.91
CA ASP A 72 13.01 -5.76 -12.01
C ASP A 72 11.70 -6.38 -11.54
N THR A 73 10.99 -5.65 -10.69
CA THR A 73 9.65 -6.02 -10.22
C THR A 73 8.64 -4.92 -10.43
N GLY A 74 7.40 -5.32 -10.72
CA GLY A 74 6.25 -4.46 -10.90
C GLY A 74 5.06 -4.91 -10.06
N ARG A 75 4.35 -3.95 -9.45
CA ARG A 75 3.15 -4.17 -8.62
C ARG A 75 2.04 -3.24 -9.07
N ASP A 76 0.80 -3.71 -9.05
CA ASP A 76 -0.40 -2.86 -9.18
C ASP A 76 -1.16 -2.90 -7.84
N GLY A 77 -1.64 -1.74 -7.41
CA GLY A 77 -2.25 -1.61 -6.10
C GLY A 77 -3.01 -0.31 -5.92
N GLU A 78 -3.59 -0.15 -4.74
CA GLU A 78 -4.22 1.09 -4.31
C GLU A 78 -3.32 1.80 -3.29
N LEU A 79 -2.93 3.04 -3.60
CA LEU A 79 -2.24 3.92 -2.69
C LEU A 79 -3.26 4.59 -1.76
N VAL A 80 -3.10 4.39 -0.46
CA VAL A 80 -4.03 4.84 0.57
C VAL A 80 -3.31 5.56 1.71
N VAL A 81 -4.05 6.40 2.44
CA VAL A 81 -3.60 7.06 3.67
C VAL A 81 -4.63 6.80 4.75
N TRP A 82 -4.19 6.48 5.96
CA TRP A 82 -5.06 6.25 7.11
C TRP A 82 -5.12 7.46 8.04
N GLU A 83 -6.28 7.68 8.66
CA GLU A 83 -6.46 8.57 9.79
C GLU A 83 -7.30 7.83 10.85
N GLY A 84 -6.63 7.37 11.90
CA GLY A 84 -7.26 6.42 12.83
C GLY A 84 -7.63 5.13 12.12
N GLU A 85 -8.92 4.77 12.16
CA GLU A 85 -9.45 3.53 11.58
C GLU A 85 -10.06 3.70 10.18
N ARG A 86 -9.99 4.91 9.60
CA ARG A 86 -10.59 5.21 8.29
C ARG A 86 -9.56 5.63 7.27
N LEU A 87 -9.89 5.41 6.00
CA LEU A 87 -9.15 5.99 4.88
C LEU A 87 -9.38 7.50 4.83
N ALA A 88 -8.31 8.23 4.59
CA ALA A 88 -8.30 9.69 4.53
C ALA A 88 -7.96 10.16 3.11
N PHE A 89 -8.89 9.96 2.18
CA PHE A 89 -8.70 10.30 0.77
C PHE A 89 -8.27 11.76 0.57
N GLU A 90 -8.87 12.72 1.28
CA GLU A 90 -8.48 14.13 1.25
C GLU A 90 -7.02 14.38 1.63
N ARG A 91 -6.44 13.57 2.53
CA ARG A 91 -5.02 13.66 2.89
C ARG A 91 -4.15 13.17 1.74
N LEU A 92 -4.51 12.04 1.14
CA LEU A 92 -3.84 11.49 -0.04
C LEU A 92 -3.80 12.52 -1.19
N GLN A 93 -4.94 13.15 -1.49
CA GLN A 93 -5.03 14.20 -2.51
C GLN A 93 -4.09 15.37 -2.22
N ARG A 94 -4.02 15.84 -0.96
CA ARG A 94 -3.11 16.90 -0.54
C ARG A 94 -1.64 16.48 -0.62
N MET A 95 -1.33 15.23 -0.31
CA MET A 95 0.04 14.68 -0.38
C MET A 95 0.55 14.60 -1.81
N ALA A 96 -0.28 14.14 -2.74
CA ALA A 96 0.09 13.98 -4.15
C ALA A 96 0.54 15.28 -4.84
N ARG A 97 0.18 16.45 -4.29
CA ARG A 97 0.60 17.77 -4.77
C ARG A 97 1.93 18.26 -4.18
N ARG A 98 2.48 17.58 -3.18
CA ARG A 98 3.71 18.00 -2.47
C ARG A 98 4.95 17.39 -3.09
N ARG A 99 6.09 18.07 -2.92
CA ARG A 99 7.43 17.61 -3.35
C ARG A 99 8.46 17.98 -2.29
N GLY A 100 9.66 17.41 -2.40
CA GLY A 100 10.82 17.75 -1.55
C GLY A 100 10.53 17.67 -0.05
N ALA A 101 10.97 18.68 0.71
CA ALA A 101 10.79 18.73 2.16
C ALA A 101 9.32 18.64 2.60
N GLY A 102 8.39 19.18 1.80
CA GLY A 102 6.96 19.11 2.07
C GLY A 102 6.39 17.69 1.95
N ALA A 103 6.85 16.93 0.96
CA ALA A 103 6.51 15.51 0.81
C ALA A 103 7.10 14.68 1.95
N LEU A 104 8.38 14.88 2.28
CA LEU A 104 9.03 14.20 3.40
C LEU A 104 8.33 14.47 4.75
N LYS A 105 7.91 15.72 5.00
CA LYS A 105 7.14 16.05 6.20
C LYS A 105 5.78 15.35 6.19
N ALA A 106 5.09 15.35 5.05
CA ALA A 106 3.78 14.71 4.93
C ALA A 106 3.87 13.20 5.16
N ALA A 107 4.84 12.52 4.55
CA ALA A 107 5.11 11.10 4.70
C ALA A 107 5.31 10.68 6.16
N ARG A 108 5.99 11.51 6.96
CA ARG A 108 6.17 11.27 8.40
C ARG A 108 4.90 11.47 9.21
N THR A 109 4.05 12.42 8.83
CA THR A 109 2.81 12.72 9.57
C THR A 109 1.67 11.78 9.19
N TRP A 110 1.56 11.44 7.91
CA TRP A 110 0.48 10.66 7.32
C TRP A 110 1.08 9.63 6.36
N PRO A 111 1.66 8.52 6.86
CA PRO A 111 2.30 7.54 6.00
C PRO A 111 1.32 6.95 4.98
N ALA A 112 1.69 7.02 3.70
CA ALA A 112 0.95 6.32 2.66
C ALA A 112 1.28 4.82 2.67
N HIS A 113 0.34 4.01 2.19
CA HIS A 113 0.46 2.56 2.08
C HIS A 113 0.02 2.14 0.67
N LEU A 114 0.75 1.21 0.06
CA LEU A 114 0.34 0.60 -1.20
C LEU A 114 -0.26 -0.77 -0.93
N VAL A 115 -1.58 -0.91 -1.10
CA VAL A 115 -2.27 -2.19 -0.99
C VAL A 115 -2.24 -2.87 -2.35
N VAL A 116 -1.36 -3.88 -2.49
CA VAL A 116 -1.11 -4.57 -3.76
C VAL A 116 -2.17 -5.64 -4.01
N PHE A 117 -2.73 -5.64 -5.22
CA PHE A 117 -3.68 -6.67 -5.68
C PHE A 117 -3.19 -7.41 -6.94
N ASP A 118 -2.21 -6.87 -7.68
CA ASP A 118 -1.65 -7.54 -8.87
C ASP A 118 -0.12 -7.44 -8.93
N VAL A 119 0.48 -8.40 -9.63
CA VAL A 119 1.91 -8.46 -9.90
C VAL A 119 2.16 -8.37 -11.39
N LEU A 120 2.69 -7.22 -11.82
CA LEU A 120 2.87 -6.89 -13.24
C LEU A 120 4.17 -7.45 -13.81
N CYS A 121 5.20 -7.58 -12.97
CA CYS A 121 6.50 -8.11 -13.35
C CYS A 121 7.17 -8.76 -12.14
N ARG A 122 7.82 -9.92 -12.37
CA ARG A 122 8.64 -10.61 -11.38
C ARG A 122 9.96 -11.04 -12.02
N GLN A 123 11.03 -10.98 -11.23
CA GLN A 123 12.39 -11.35 -11.65
C GLN A 123 12.49 -12.82 -12.13
N ASP A 124 11.73 -13.74 -11.52
CA ASP A 124 11.67 -15.16 -11.90
C ASP A 124 10.95 -15.40 -13.25
N LEU A 125 9.99 -14.55 -13.61
CA LEU A 125 9.28 -14.60 -14.88
C LEU A 125 10.05 -13.96 -16.04
N LEU A 126 11.08 -13.14 -15.76
CA LEU A 126 11.94 -12.51 -16.78
C LEU A 126 13.01 -13.47 -17.35
N HIS A 127 13.27 -14.59 -16.69
CA HIS A 127 14.22 -15.62 -17.17
C HIS A 127 13.56 -16.74 -17.98
N ARG A 128 12.27 -16.63 -18.30
CA ARG A 128 11.59 -17.57 -19.20
C ARG A 128 11.53 -17.00 -20.61
N PRO A 129 12.02 -17.71 -21.65
CA PRO A 129 11.89 -17.24 -23.03
C PRO A 129 10.41 -17.05 -23.39
N GLU A 130 10.15 -16.10 -24.30
CA GLU A 130 8.83 -15.51 -24.63
C GLU A 130 7.71 -16.50 -25.03
N GLY A 131 8.01 -17.80 -25.15
CA GLY A 131 7.09 -18.85 -25.61
C GLY A 131 6.17 -19.47 -24.56
N THR A 132 6.04 -18.92 -23.35
CA THR A 132 5.06 -19.48 -22.37
C THR A 132 4.37 -18.40 -21.54
N ARG A 133 3.59 -17.53 -22.20
CA ARG A 133 2.46 -16.87 -21.54
C ARG A 133 1.25 -17.80 -21.62
N HIS A 134 1.12 -18.71 -20.67
CA HIS A 134 -0.15 -19.40 -20.47
C HIS A 134 -1.07 -18.48 -19.65
N PRO A 135 -2.29 -18.18 -20.13
CA PRO A 135 -3.28 -17.49 -19.32
C PRO A 135 -3.79 -18.48 -18.28
N GLY A 136 -3.45 -18.23 -17.01
CA GLY A 136 -4.03 -18.93 -15.87
C GLY A 136 -3.33 -20.24 -15.48
N ARG A 137 -2.50 -20.17 -14.43
CA ARG A 137 -2.78 -20.83 -13.14
C ARG A 137 -1.61 -20.63 -12.17
N SER A 138 -2.01 -20.34 -10.92
CA SER A 138 -1.40 -20.67 -9.63
C SER A 138 0.00 -20.14 -9.31
N HIS A 139 0.10 -19.34 -8.23
CA HIS A 139 0.91 -19.53 -7.01
C HIS A 139 0.63 -18.34 -6.05
N HIS A 140 -0.65 -18.00 -5.85
CA HIS A 140 -1.05 -16.77 -5.16
C HIS A 140 -1.18 -16.94 -3.63
N SER A 141 -1.09 -18.17 -3.11
CA SER A 141 -1.33 -18.50 -1.70
C SER A 141 -0.17 -18.12 -0.79
N ASP A 142 1.08 -18.32 -1.22
CA ASP A 142 2.19 -18.39 -0.26
C ASP A 142 2.76 -17.01 0.10
N GLU A 143 2.75 -16.06 -0.83
CA GLU A 143 3.24 -14.69 -0.59
C GLU A 143 2.21 -13.79 0.09
N ARG A 144 0.90 -14.02 -0.14
CA ARG A 144 -0.19 -13.28 0.53
C ARG A 144 -0.12 -13.47 2.05
N ASP A 145 0.19 -14.69 2.50
CA ASP A 145 0.32 -15.05 3.90
C ASP A 145 1.55 -14.43 4.59
N LEU A 146 2.64 -14.22 3.86
CA LEU A 146 3.87 -13.58 4.35
C LEU A 146 3.74 -12.07 4.51
N LEU A 147 3.04 -11.41 3.58
CA LEU A 147 2.75 -9.96 3.66
C LEU A 147 1.71 -9.66 4.75
N HIS A 148 0.68 -10.50 4.91
CA HIS A 148 -0.32 -10.34 5.98
C HIS A 148 0.27 -10.55 7.39
N ARG A 149 1.14 -11.56 7.58
CA ARG A 149 1.80 -11.81 8.89
C ARG A 149 2.80 -10.74 9.30
N ARG A 150 3.38 -9.98 8.36
CA ARG A 150 4.31 -8.88 8.67
C ARG A 150 3.61 -7.56 8.97
N GLN A 151 2.44 -7.32 8.39
CA GLN A 151 1.64 -6.11 8.66
C GLN A 151 0.83 -6.17 9.96
N THR A 152 0.60 -7.37 10.52
CA THR A 152 -0.23 -7.58 11.73
C THR A 152 0.52 -7.52 13.06
N ARG A 153 1.85 -7.40 13.08
CA ARG A 153 2.60 -7.19 14.35
C ARG A 153 2.66 -5.71 14.73
N ARG A 154 1.54 -5.21 15.26
CA ARG A 154 1.53 -4.02 16.13
C ARG A 154 1.96 -4.45 17.54
N PRO A 155 2.95 -3.82 18.19
CA PRO A 155 3.07 -3.96 19.64
C PRO A 155 1.89 -3.21 20.28
N VAL A 156 1.03 -3.95 20.97
CA VAL A 156 0.03 -3.37 21.89
C VAL A 156 0.81 -2.67 23.00
N GLN A 157 0.72 -1.35 23.08
CA GLN A 157 1.15 -0.63 24.27
C GLN A 157 0.16 -0.96 25.40
N PRO A 158 0.61 -1.35 26.60
CA PRO A 158 -0.29 -1.56 27.71
C PRO A 158 -0.92 -0.22 28.13
N ALA A 159 -2.24 -0.26 28.36
CA ALA A 159 -3.03 0.88 28.80
C ALA A 159 -2.44 1.47 30.09
N ARG A 160 -2.23 2.79 30.12
CA ARG A 160 -1.91 3.52 31.34
C ARG A 160 -3.15 3.52 32.25
N SER A 161 -3.00 2.94 33.42
CA SER A 161 -4.02 2.92 34.49
C SER A 161 -4.39 4.34 34.92
N ALA A 162 -5.69 4.64 34.96
CA ALA A 162 -6.22 5.85 35.55
C ALA A 162 -6.04 5.82 37.09
N PRO A 163 -5.78 6.95 37.76
CA PRO A 163 -5.75 7.00 39.21
C PRO A 163 -7.17 6.95 39.79
N SER A 164 -7.42 6.01 40.71
CA SER A 164 -8.63 5.93 41.52
C SER A 164 -8.62 6.96 42.67
N PRO A 165 -9.79 7.38 43.17
CA PRO A 165 -9.93 8.47 44.13
C PRO A 165 -9.80 7.98 45.58
N SER A 166 -9.07 8.72 46.40
CA SER A 166 -9.07 8.63 47.86
C SER A 166 -8.79 10.06 48.34
N GLY A 167 -9.52 10.69 49.24
CA GLY A 167 -10.40 10.25 50.32
C GLY A 167 -10.31 11.38 51.35
N ALA A 168 -11.45 11.86 51.83
CA ALA A 168 -11.59 13.05 52.69
C ALA A 168 -10.81 12.95 54.02
N THR A 169 -10.60 14.08 54.72
CA THR A 169 -11.13 14.36 56.08
C THR A 169 -10.51 15.62 56.73
N THR A 170 -11.38 16.62 57.01
CA THR A 170 -11.48 17.66 58.07
C THR A 170 -10.28 18.27 58.82
N SER A 171 -10.34 19.60 59.05
CA SER A 171 -10.33 20.29 60.38
C SER A 171 -10.09 21.81 60.19
N ARG A 172 -11.11 22.68 60.33
CA ARG A 172 -11.56 23.45 61.52
C ARG A 172 -10.79 24.78 61.73
N ALA A 173 -11.58 25.86 61.83
CA ALA A 173 -11.24 27.26 62.05
C ALA A 173 -10.55 27.54 63.41
N PRO A 174 -10.03 28.76 63.62
CA PRO A 174 -10.88 29.82 64.18
C PRO A 174 -11.08 31.05 63.28
#